data_AF-A0A7Y4NRS8-F1
#
_entry.id   AF-A0A7Y4NRS8-F1
#
_cell.length_a   1.000
_cell.length_b   1.000
_cell.length_c   1.000
_cell.angle_alpha   90.00
_cell.angle_beta   90.00
_cell.angle_gamma   90.00
#
_symmetry.space_group_name_H-M   'P 1'
#
loop_
_entity.id
_entity.type
_entity.pdbx_description
1 polymer ?
#
loop_
_entity_poly.entity_id
_entity_poly.type
_entity_poly.pdbx_seq_one_letter_code
_entity_poly.pdbx_strand_id
1 'polypeptide(L)'
;MVTVELDIFSGRPNPRWALTEREARQLTERIRADPSLLLPLDADTGGLGYRGFIVRAEDTGMADDWKRLGLPPMVRLGGAFQPEAAESSRFLLRSAESARLDLRDPGPVLAEAESVILQSQDVQGVMTICNPAALTSDTDFSYWNGAANQPYNNCYNFASNLRTNTFAQPGRAAGAMYTSISCSAVGTGAVRDGWQTSCRADANYNVCLVIWPNYDYHWYRYCANSHWCHKPGGTAARNYDNANQLILNPETADRGGYTVFCGYYRGYNVTVS
;
A
#
# COMPACT_ATOMS: atom_id res chain seq x y z
N MET A 1 -3.19 -27.22 -4.13
CA MET A 1 -4.33 -26.29 -4.07
C MET A 1 -3.82 -25.01 -4.68
N VAL A 2 -4.66 -24.22 -5.35
CA VAL A 2 -4.23 -22.89 -5.83
C VAL A 2 -4.87 -21.84 -4.94
N THR A 3 -4.04 -21.05 -4.25
CA THR A 3 -4.49 -19.95 -3.40
C THR A 3 -4.09 -18.62 -4.01
N VAL A 4 -4.91 -17.61 -3.76
CA VAL A 4 -4.75 -16.25 -4.25
C VAL A 4 -4.77 -15.31 -3.07
N GLU A 5 -3.81 -14.41 -3.04
CA GLU A 5 -3.78 -13.25 -2.16
C GLU A 5 -3.93 -12.00 -3.02
N LEU A 6 -4.92 -11.16 -2.71
CA LEU A 6 -4.99 -9.82 -3.30
C LEU A 6 -3.88 -8.98 -2.66
N ASP A 7 -2.85 -8.66 -3.45
CA ASP A 7 -1.76 -7.81 -3.00
C ASP A 7 -2.19 -6.35 -3.15
N ILE A 8 -2.72 -5.80 -2.06
CA ILE A 8 -3.25 -4.44 -2.06
C ILE A 8 -2.93 -3.74 -0.77
N PHE A 9 -2.40 -2.55 -0.92
CA PHE A 9 -2.06 -1.75 0.24
C PHE A 9 -3.17 -0.79 0.62
N SER A 10 -4.04 -1.28 1.52
CA SER A 10 -5.26 -0.60 1.97
C SER A 10 -5.23 -0.23 3.47
N GLY A 11 -4.15 -0.55 4.18
CA GLY A 11 -4.09 -0.46 5.64
C GLY A 11 -4.88 -1.55 6.38
N ARG A 12 -5.55 -2.45 5.65
CA ARG A 12 -6.17 -3.69 6.14
C ARG A 12 -5.30 -4.90 5.73
N PRO A 13 -5.41 -6.07 6.39
CA PRO A 13 -4.73 -7.26 5.93
C PRO A 13 -5.17 -7.62 4.49
N ASN A 14 -4.26 -8.21 3.71
CA ASN A 14 -4.56 -8.67 2.36
C ASN A 14 -5.60 -9.80 2.39
N PRO A 15 -6.72 -9.70 1.63
CA PRO A 15 -7.66 -10.80 1.49
C PRO A 15 -7.00 -12.01 0.82
N ARG A 16 -7.27 -13.21 1.35
CA ARG A 16 -6.82 -14.48 0.78
C ARG A 16 -7.99 -15.44 0.59
N TRP A 17 -7.93 -16.21 -0.50
CA TRP A 17 -8.89 -17.28 -0.79
C TRP A 17 -8.26 -18.41 -1.60
N ALA A 18 -8.94 -19.56 -1.62
CA ALA A 18 -8.59 -20.69 -2.46
C ALA A 18 -9.47 -20.71 -3.72
N LEU A 19 -8.87 -21.04 -4.87
CA LEU A 19 -9.59 -21.28 -6.10
C LEU A 19 -10.21 -22.69 -6.10
N THR A 20 -11.39 -22.81 -6.68
CA THR A 20 -11.95 -24.12 -7.07
C THR A 20 -11.11 -24.77 -8.15
N GLU A 21 -11.26 -26.08 -8.35
CA GLU A 21 -10.54 -26.81 -9.41
C GLU A 21 -10.85 -26.25 -10.80
N ARG A 22 -12.09 -25.78 -11.02
CA ARG A 22 -12.50 -25.14 -12.28
C ARG A 22 -11.81 -23.80 -12.47
N GLU A 23 -11.77 -22.94 -11.45
CA GLU A 23 -11.09 -21.64 -11.53
C GLU A 23 -9.58 -21.79 -11.70
N ALA A 24 -8.96 -22.76 -11.02
CA ALA A 24 -7.54 -23.07 -11.17
C ALA A 24 -7.20 -23.51 -12.62
N ARG A 25 -8.05 -24.33 -13.25
CA ARG A 25 -7.90 -24.68 -14.67
C ARG A 25 -8.04 -23.46 -15.59
N GLN A 26 -9.07 -22.63 -15.38
CA GLN A 26 -9.29 -21.41 -16.16
C GLN A 26 -8.12 -20.41 -16.03
N LEU A 27 -7.55 -20.28 -14.83
CA LEU A 27 -6.34 -19.48 -14.62
C LEU A 27 -5.16 -20.04 -15.41
N THR A 28 -4.97 -21.36 -15.38
CA THR A 28 -3.88 -22.04 -16.08
C THR A 28 -4.01 -21.91 -17.60
N GLU A 29 -5.23 -21.95 -18.14
CA GLU A 29 -5.51 -21.70 -19.57
C GLU A 29 -5.15 -20.27 -19.98
N ARG A 30 -5.46 -19.26 -19.15
CA ARG A 30 -5.09 -17.86 -19.40
C ARG A 30 -3.58 -17.67 -19.42
N ILE A 31 -2.88 -18.26 -18.44
CA ILE A 31 -1.41 -18.23 -18.37
C ILE A 31 -0.78 -18.95 -19.56
N ARG A 32 -1.36 -20.06 -20.01
CA ARG A 32 -0.88 -20.77 -21.21
C ARG A 32 -1.05 -19.92 -22.48
N ALA A 33 -2.16 -19.20 -22.59
CA ALA A 33 -2.43 -18.32 -23.72
C ALA A 33 -1.48 -17.11 -23.74
N ASP A 34 -1.13 -16.58 -22.58
CA ASP A 34 -0.17 -15.50 -22.43
C ASP A 34 0.70 -15.68 -21.17
N PRO A 35 1.90 -16.28 -21.31
CA PRO A 35 2.83 -16.46 -20.20
C PRO A 35 3.41 -15.14 -19.66
N SER A 36 3.34 -14.04 -20.41
CA SER A 36 3.89 -12.74 -19.99
C SER A 36 3.11 -12.10 -18.84
N LEU A 37 1.89 -12.61 -18.58
CA LEU A 37 1.06 -12.25 -17.43
C LEU A 37 1.71 -12.58 -16.07
N LEU A 38 2.70 -13.48 -16.05
CA LEU A 38 3.38 -13.90 -14.84
C LEU A 38 4.64 -13.07 -14.60
N LEU A 39 4.72 -12.49 -13.40
CA LEU A 39 5.80 -11.64 -12.98
C LEU A 39 6.53 -12.22 -11.76
N PRO A 40 7.83 -11.91 -11.61
CA PRO A 40 8.54 -12.07 -10.34
C PRO A 40 7.82 -11.36 -9.19
N LEU A 41 8.03 -11.83 -7.96
CA LEU A 41 7.35 -11.27 -6.78
C LEU A 41 7.84 -9.88 -6.40
N ASP A 42 9.06 -9.55 -6.80
CA ASP A 42 9.69 -8.25 -6.62
C ASP A 42 9.43 -7.28 -7.77
N ALA A 43 8.62 -7.66 -8.76
CA ALA A 43 8.22 -6.78 -9.85
C ALA A 43 7.49 -5.53 -9.34
N ASP A 44 7.83 -4.36 -9.88
CA ASP A 44 7.16 -3.09 -9.56
C ASP A 44 5.86 -2.97 -10.38
N THR A 45 4.80 -3.57 -9.86
CA THR A 45 3.50 -3.72 -10.55
C THR A 45 2.46 -2.70 -10.11
N GLY A 46 2.83 -1.80 -9.22
CA GLY A 46 1.91 -0.85 -8.61
C GLY A 46 2.56 -0.26 -7.37
N GLY A 47 2.43 1.04 -7.20
CA GLY A 47 2.92 1.73 -6.03
C GLY A 47 2.10 1.39 -4.78
N LEU A 48 1.32 2.37 -4.33
CA LEU A 48 0.41 2.20 -3.22
C LEU A 48 -0.99 1.81 -3.74
N GLY A 49 -1.78 1.08 -2.96
CA GLY A 49 -3.05 0.52 -3.43
C GLY A 49 -2.85 -0.84 -4.11
N TYR A 50 -3.58 -1.13 -5.18
CA TYR A 50 -3.58 -2.42 -5.87
C TYR A 50 -2.23 -2.70 -6.56
N ARG A 51 -1.61 -3.84 -6.23
CA ARG A 51 -0.30 -4.28 -6.75
C ARG A 51 -0.39 -5.59 -7.55
N GLY A 52 -1.58 -6.12 -7.74
CA GLY A 52 -1.80 -7.42 -8.38
C GLY A 52 -2.23 -8.49 -7.41
N PHE A 53 -1.98 -9.74 -7.79
CA PHE A 53 -2.31 -10.93 -7.02
C PHE A 53 -1.06 -11.78 -6.85
N ILE A 54 -0.88 -12.33 -5.64
CA ILE A 54 0.08 -13.41 -5.43
C ILE A 54 -0.67 -14.73 -5.57
N VAL A 55 -0.26 -15.54 -6.54
CA VAL A 55 -0.82 -16.88 -6.77
C VAL A 55 0.17 -17.90 -6.22
N ARG A 56 -0.30 -18.80 -5.37
CA ARG A 56 0.48 -19.93 -4.84
C ARG A 56 -0.14 -21.25 -5.27
N ALA A 57 0.71 -22.15 -5.76
CA ALA A 57 0.37 -23.52 -6.08
C ALA A 57 1.02 -24.46 -5.06
N GLU A 58 0.19 -25.09 -4.24
CA GLU A 58 0.61 -26.09 -3.26
C GLU A 58 0.41 -27.51 -3.80
N ASP A 59 1.25 -28.44 -3.33
CA ASP A 59 1.37 -29.81 -3.83
C ASP A 59 0.14 -30.68 -3.53
N THR A 60 -0.91 -30.51 -4.33
CA THR A 60 -2.13 -31.36 -4.36
C THR A 60 -2.52 -31.62 -5.81
N GLY A 61 -3.34 -32.64 -6.09
CA GLY A 61 -3.86 -32.92 -7.44
C GLY A 61 -4.50 -31.72 -8.16
N MET A 62 -5.08 -30.75 -7.43
CA MET A 62 -5.64 -29.51 -8.01
C MET A 62 -4.60 -28.55 -8.62
N ALA A 63 -3.30 -28.77 -8.38
CA ALA A 63 -2.21 -27.98 -8.96
C ALA A 63 -1.50 -28.72 -10.11
N ASP A 64 -1.99 -29.89 -10.53
CA ASP A 64 -1.30 -30.71 -11.53
C ASP A 64 -1.13 -30.02 -12.87
N ASP A 65 -2.13 -29.24 -13.32
CA ASP A 65 -2.03 -28.45 -14.54
C ASP A 65 -0.97 -27.34 -14.42
N TRP A 66 -0.87 -26.71 -13.25
CA TRP A 66 0.15 -25.69 -12.95
C TRP A 66 1.56 -26.29 -13.01
N LYS A 67 1.75 -27.46 -12.40
CA LYS A 67 3.03 -28.20 -12.42
C LYS A 67 3.38 -28.70 -13.82
N ARG A 68 2.40 -29.21 -14.58
CA ARG A 68 2.60 -29.68 -15.96
C ARG A 68 3.14 -28.58 -16.87
N LEU A 69 2.78 -27.32 -16.60
CA LEU A 69 3.33 -26.15 -17.29
C LEU A 69 4.72 -25.73 -16.82
N GLY A 70 5.29 -26.36 -15.78
CA GLY A 70 6.60 -25.99 -15.24
C GLY A 70 6.62 -24.62 -14.54
N LEU A 71 5.46 -24.14 -14.09
CA LEU A 71 5.35 -22.81 -13.48
C LEU A 71 5.93 -22.79 -12.06
N PRO A 72 6.49 -21.65 -11.61
CA PRO A 72 6.95 -21.49 -10.23
C PRO A 72 5.81 -21.70 -9.21
N PRO A 73 6.11 -22.16 -7.99
CA PRO A 73 5.10 -22.41 -6.95
C PRO A 73 4.46 -21.13 -6.41
N MET A 74 5.08 -19.97 -6.66
CA MET A 74 4.57 -18.67 -6.28
C MET A 74 4.93 -17.64 -7.34
N VAL A 75 3.94 -16.90 -7.81
CA VAL A 75 4.09 -15.88 -8.88
C VAL A 75 3.20 -14.68 -8.60
N ARG A 76 3.51 -13.55 -9.24
CA ARG A 76 2.64 -12.39 -9.29
C ARG A 76 1.87 -12.34 -10.62
N LEU A 77 0.61 -11.91 -10.58
CA LEU A 77 -0.20 -11.60 -11.74
C LEU A 77 -0.90 -10.25 -11.56
N GLY A 78 -0.84 -9.39 -12.58
CA GLY A 78 -1.53 -8.11 -12.58
C GLY A 78 -0.80 -7.00 -11.84
N GLY A 79 -1.45 -5.84 -11.78
CA GLY A 79 -0.87 -4.61 -11.25
C GLY A 79 -1.56 -3.37 -11.80
N ALA A 80 -1.34 -2.22 -11.16
CA ALA A 80 -1.82 -0.92 -11.65
C ALA A 80 -1.23 -0.55 -13.02
N PHE A 81 -0.04 -1.07 -13.33
CA PHE A 81 0.69 -0.80 -14.57
C PHE A 81 0.82 -2.03 -15.47
N GLN A 82 -0.17 -2.93 -15.40
CA GLN A 82 -0.21 -4.17 -16.18
C GLN A 82 -1.56 -4.29 -16.89
N PRO A 83 -1.89 -3.38 -17.83
CA PRO A 83 -3.19 -3.37 -18.48
C PRO A 83 -3.46 -4.65 -19.28
N GLU A 84 -2.42 -5.32 -19.80
CA GLU A 84 -2.52 -6.62 -20.47
C GLU A 84 -3.08 -7.70 -19.54
N ALA A 85 -2.79 -7.59 -18.24
CA ALA A 85 -3.27 -8.49 -17.21
C ALA A 85 -4.64 -8.09 -16.63
N ALA A 86 -5.30 -7.03 -17.13
CA ALA A 86 -6.55 -6.54 -16.56
C ALA A 86 -7.67 -7.59 -16.58
N GLU A 87 -7.84 -8.34 -17.68
CA GLU A 87 -8.88 -9.38 -17.74
C GLU A 87 -8.64 -10.51 -16.73
N SER A 88 -7.40 -11.00 -16.65
CA SER A 88 -7.00 -12.04 -15.70
C SER A 88 -7.09 -11.55 -14.25
N SER A 89 -6.77 -10.27 -14.02
CA SER A 89 -6.94 -9.60 -12.72
C SER A 89 -8.41 -9.54 -12.31
N ARG A 90 -9.32 -9.17 -13.22
CA ARG A 90 -10.77 -9.16 -12.96
C ARG A 90 -11.35 -10.56 -12.76
N PHE A 91 -10.78 -11.57 -13.41
CA PHE A 91 -11.15 -12.96 -13.17
C PHE A 91 -10.79 -13.38 -11.74
N LEU A 92 -9.55 -13.11 -11.30
CA LEU A 92 -9.12 -13.40 -9.94
C LEU A 92 -9.95 -12.62 -8.92
N LEU A 93 -10.20 -11.32 -9.14
CA LEU A 93 -11.01 -10.52 -8.23
C LEU A 93 -12.43 -11.07 -8.08
N ARG A 94 -13.08 -11.47 -9.18
CA ARG A 94 -14.43 -12.07 -9.14
C ARG A 94 -14.47 -13.42 -8.43
N SER A 95 -13.40 -14.22 -8.52
CA SER A 95 -13.34 -15.49 -7.77
C SER A 95 -13.39 -15.30 -6.25
N ALA A 96 -13.04 -14.11 -5.75
CA ALA A 96 -13.17 -13.76 -4.33
C ALA A 96 -14.63 -13.66 -3.87
N GLU A 97 -15.57 -13.28 -4.74
CA GLU A 97 -16.99 -13.12 -4.40
C GLU A 97 -17.65 -14.45 -4.03
N SER A 98 -17.25 -15.53 -4.71
CA SER A 98 -17.73 -16.89 -4.47
C SER A 98 -16.93 -17.64 -3.40
N ALA A 99 -15.83 -17.06 -2.91
CA ALA A 99 -14.93 -17.72 -1.98
C ALA A 99 -15.22 -17.38 -0.52
N ARG A 100 -14.82 -18.27 0.38
CA ARG A 100 -14.70 -17.94 1.81
C ARG A 100 -13.39 -17.17 2.02
N LEU A 101 -13.52 -15.86 2.17
CA LEU A 101 -12.41 -14.98 2.48
C LEU A 101 -12.02 -15.10 3.97
N ASP A 102 -10.73 -14.92 4.24
CA ASP A 102 -10.17 -14.90 5.60
C ASP A 102 -10.41 -13.57 6.35
N LEU A 103 -11.17 -12.65 5.75
CA LEU A 103 -11.49 -11.34 6.31
C LEU A 103 -12.99 -11.12 6.51
N ARG A 104 -13.34 -10.48 7.64
CA ARG A 104 -14.73 -10.15 8.01
C ARG A 104 -15.37 -9.06 7.15
N ASP A 105 -14.58 -8.14 6.61
CA ASP A 105 -15.08 -7.00 5.80
C ASP A 105 -14.06 -6.62 4.69
N PRO A 106 -13.96 -7.43 3.63
CA PRO A 106 -13.03 -7.19 2.53
C PRO A 106 -13.58 -6.19 1.48
N GLY A 107 -14.86 -5.85 1.54
CA GLY A 107 -15.56 -5.08 0.48
C GLY A 107 -14.86 -3.80 0.04
N PRO A 108 -14.48 -2.89 0.96
CA PRO A 108 -13.77 -1.65 0.60
C PRO A 108 -12.43 -1.90 -0.09
N VAL A 109 -11.74 -2.99 0.26
CA VAL A 109 -10.45 -3.37 -0.32
C VAL A 109 -10.63 -3.91 -1.74
N LEU A 110 -11.63 -4.77 -1.93
CA LEU A 110 -11.96 -5.33 -3.24
C LEU A 110 -12.43 -4.24 -4.22
N ALA A 111 -13.24 -3.28 -3.75
CA ALA A 111 -13.73 -2.17 -4.57
C ALA A 111 -12.60 -1.25 -5.04
N GLU A 112 -11.62 -0.97 -4.17
CA GLU A 112 -10.43 -0.21 -4.55
C GLU A 112 -9.60 -0.95 -5.60
N ALA A 113 -9.41 -2.26 -5.43
CA ALA A 113 -8.72 -3.07 -6.44
C ALA A 113 -9.45 -3.04 -7.79
N GLU A 114 -10.77 -3.17 -7.80
CA GLU A 114 -11.56 -3.12 -9.03
C GLU A 114 -11.40 -1.79 -9.76
N SER A 115 -11.49 -0.67 -9.03
CA SER A 115 -11.31 0.68 -9.57
C SER A 115 -9.97 0.82 -10.29
N VAL A 116 -8.87 0.36 -9.66
CA VAL A 116 -7.52 0.46 -10.23
C VAL A 116 -7.35 -0.49 -11.42
N ILE A 117 -7.89 -1.71 -11.38
CA ILE A 117 -7.81 -2.64 -12.52
C ILE A 117 -8.49 -2.04 -13.76
N LEU A 118 -9.65 -1.39 -13.59
CA LEU A 118 -10.38 -0.74 -14.68
C LEU A 118 -9.65 0.48 -15.25
N GLN A 119 -8.79 1.12 -14.45
CA GLN A 119 -8.02 2.30 -14.83
C GLN A 119 -6.56 1.99 -15.13
N SER A 120 -6.17 0.71 -15.17
CA SER A 120 -4.77 0.32 -15.41
C SER A 120 -4.26 0.87 -16.75
N GLN A 121 -3.04 1.40 -16.73
CA GLN A 121 -2.40 2.04 -17.89
C GLN A 121 -0.99 1.49 -18.07
N ASP A 122 -0.56 1.37 -19.33
CA ASP A 122 0.83 1.08 -19.64
C ASP A 122 1.63 2.38 -19.44
N VAL A 123 2.63 2.34 -18.57
CA VAL A 123 3.48 3.49 -18.28
C VAL A 123 4.87 3.21 -18.86
N GLN A 124 5.02 3.43 -20.17
CA GLN A 124 6.34 3.49 -20.81
C GLN A 124 6.74 4.95 -21.07
N GLY A 125 7.93 5.35 -20.58
CA GLY A 125 8.61 6.55 -21.05
C GLY A 125 8.71 7.72 -20.05
N VAL A 126 9.80 8.46 -20.21
CA VAL A 126 10.31 9.53 -19.32
C VAL A 126 9.49 10.83 -19.48
N MET A 127 8.38 10.95 -18.77
CA MET A 127 7.78 12.24 -18.42
C MET A 127 7.51 12.25 -16.92
N THR A 128 8.54 12.56 -16.13
CA THR A 128 8.47 12.59 -14.66
C THR A 128 7.91 13.94 -14.20
N ILE A 129 6.58 14.06 -14.17
CA ILE A 129 5.91 15.11 -13.40
C ILE A 129 5.51 14.49 -12.07
N CYS A 130 6.16 14.90 -10.98
CA CYS A 130 5.80 14.49 -9.63
C CYS A 130 4.43 15.08 -9.30
N ASN A 131 3.35 14.30 -9.46
CA ASN A 131 2.05 14.68 -8.92
C ASN A 131 1.92 14.08 -7.51
N PRO A 132 1.06 14.57 -6.60
CA PRO A 132 0.69 13.80 -5.42
C PRO A 132 -0.44 12.80 -5.75
N ALA A 133 -0.34 11.54 -5.30
CA ALA A 133 -1.44 10.56 -5.41
C ALA A 133 -2.13 10.42 -4.05
N ALA A 134 -3.45 10.59 -4.06
CA ALA A 134 -4.30 10.43 -2.90
C ALA A 134 -4.79 9.00 -2.79
N LEU A 135 -4.53 8.35 -1.66
CA LEU A 135 -4.82 6.91 -1.47
C LEU A 135 -5.46 6.61 -0.11
N THR A 136 -6.06 7.63 0.47
CA THR A 136 -6.67 7.61 1.79
C THR A 136 -7.82 8.59 1.78
N SER A 137 -8.95 8.18 2.36
CA SER A 137 -10.09 9.06 2.56
C SER A 137 -9.66 10.33 3.32
N ASP A 138 -10.25 11.45 2.95
CA ASP A 138 -10.10 12.73 3.63
C ASP A 138 -11.17 12.99 4.70
N THR A 139 -12.21 12.18 4.71
CA THR A 139 -13.45 12.45 5.46
C THR A 139 -13.85 11.28 6.35
N ASP A 140 -13.58 10.04 5.95
CA ASP A 140 -13.78 8.86 6.79
C ASP A 140 -12.48 8.40 7.44
N PHE A 141 -12.30 8.83 8.69
CA PHE A 141 -11.20 8.38 9.57
C PHE A 141 -11.63 7.30 10.56
N SER A 142 -12.83 6.73 10.43
CA SER A 142 -13.40 5.79 11.42
C SER A 142 -12.50 4.59 11.69
N TYR A 143 -11.82 4.07 10.65
CA TYR A 143 -10.83 3.02 10.80
C TYR A 143 -9.71 3.44 11.76
N TRP A 144 -9.09 4.59 11.54
CA TRP A 144 -7.97 5.07 12.38
C TRP A 144 -8.41 5.56 13.76
N ASN A 145 -9.65 6.06 13.86
CA ASN A 145 -10.23 6.65 15.07
C ASN A 145 -11.02 5.64 15.91
N GLY A 146 -11.17 4.40 15.45
CA GLY A 146 -11.77 3.33 16.23
C GLY A 146 -10.95 3.03 17.49
N ALA A 147 -11.62 2.70 18.59
CA ALA A 147 -10.98 2.45 19.89
C ALA A 147 -9.91 1.33 19.85
N ALA A 148 -10.06 0.37 18.93
CA ALA A 148 -9.08 -0.70 18.73
C ALA A 148 -7.80 -0.26 17.99
N ASN A 149 -7.80 0.91 17.35
CA ASN A 149 -6.75 1.36 16.45
C ASN A 149 -6.11 2.68 16.91
N GLN A 150 -6.92 3.64 17.37
CA GLN A 150 -6.46 4.98 17.73
C GLN A 150 -5.32 5.02 18.77
N PRO A 151 -5.36 4.29 19.90
CA PRO A 151 -4.30 4.39 20.91
C PRO A 151 -3.00 3.67 20.52
N TYR A 152 -3.03 2.75 19.55
CA TYR A 152 -1.89 1.88 19.21
C TYR A 152 -1.19 2.24 17.90
N ASN A 153 -1.69 3.24 17.16
CA ASN A 153 -1.14 3.63 15.86
C ASN A 153 -0.91 5.15 15.84
N ASN A 154 0.26 5.56 15.37
CA ASN A 154 0.72 6.95 15.40
C ASN A 154 0.76 7.60 14.00
N CYS A 155 1.44 8.75 13.91
CA CYS A 155 1.64 9.47 12.66
C CYS A 155 2.38 8.63 11.61
N TYR A 156 3.33 7.79 12.01
CA TYR A 156 4.08 6.93 11.10
C TYR A 156 3.23 5.77 10.59
N ASN A 157 2.39 5.16 11.42
CA ASN A 157 1.38 4.19 10.98
C ASN A 157 0.39 4.80 9.99
N PHE A 158 -0.12 5.99 10.30
CA PHE A 158 -1.07 6.69 9.43
C PHE A 158 -0.41 7.12 8.12
N ALA A 159 0.80 7.68 8.18
CA ALA A 159 1.54 8.11 7.00
C ALA A 159 2.00 6.93 6.15
N SER A 160 2.40 5.82 6.74
CA SER A 160 2.60 4.58 6.00
C SER A 160 1.29 3.97 5.53
N ASN A 161 0.11 4.35 6.04
CA ASN A 161 -1.17 3.66 5.86
C ASN A 161 -1.09 2.16 6.23
N LEU A 162 -0.36 1.84 7.30
CA LEU A 162 -0.20 0.48 7.81
C LEU A 162 -0.52 0.42 9.31
N ARG A 163 -1.56 -0.34 9.65
CA ARG A 163 -1.98 -0.56 11.04
C ARG A 163 -1.18 -1.70 11.68
N THR A 164 -0.05 -1.38 12.28
CA THR A 164 0.77 -2.37 12.99
C THR A 164 0.33 -2.60 14.44
N ASN A 165 -0.48 -1.70 15.02
CA ASN A 165 -0.84 -1.70 16.45
C ASN A 165 0.36 -1.72 17.40
N THR A 166 1.49 -1.16 16.98
CA THR A 166 2.76 -1.17 17.74
C THR A 166 3.39 0.21 17.86
N PHE A 167 2.65 1.27 17.52
CA PHE A 167 3.14 2.65 17.54
C PHE A 167 4.45 2.78 16.73
N ALA A 168 4.33 2.60 15.41
CA ALA A 168 5.46 2.35 14.52
C ALA A 168 6.53 3.44 14.56
N GLN A 169 7.79 3.02 14.42
CA GLN A 169 8.96 3.89 14.47
C GLN A 169 9.78 3.72 13.19
N PRO A 170 10.22 4.83 12.56
CA PRO A 170 11.10 4.78 11.39
C PRO A 170 12.37 3.95 11.63
N GLY A 171 12.61 2.98 10.75
CA GLY A 171 13.75 2.07 10.76
C GLY A 171 13.56 0.83 11.63
N ARG A 172 12.48 0.74 12.45
CA ARG A 172 12.28 -0.38 13.37
C ARG A 172 11.97 -1.68 12.62
N ALA A 173 11.23 -1.60 11.51
CA ALA A 173 10.94 -2.76 10.67
C ALA A 173 12.22 -3.34 10.06
N ALA A 174 13.12 -2.47 9.62
CA ALA A 174 14.43 -2.84 9.10
C ALA A 174 15.47 -3.21 10.19
N GLY A 175 15.08 -3.28 11.47
CA GLY A 175 15.99 -3.58 12.57
C GLY A 175 17.02 -2.47 12.89
N ALA A 176 16.84 -1.27 12.36
CA ALA A 176 17.77 -0.15 12.45
C ALA A 176 17.03 1.18 12.68
N MET A 177 16.29 1.25 13.78
CA MET A 177 15.51 2.41 14.21
C MET A 177 16.41 3.66 14.34
N TYR A 178 15.86 4.83 14.02
CA TYR A 178 16.59 6.11 14.14
C TYR A 178 17.16 6.31 15.55
N THR A 179 18.29 7.01 15.65
CA THR A 179 19.01 7.22 16.92
C THR A 179 18.92 8.65 17.46
N SER A 180 18.36 9.59 16.69
CA SER A 180 18.13 10.98 17.10
C SER A 180 16.92 11.58 16.39
N ILE A 181 16.30 12.60 17.00
CA ILE A 181 15.19 13.35 16.40
C ILE A 181 15.77 14.43 15.47
N SER A 182 16.10 14.02 14.24
CA SER A 182 16.59 14.91 13.18
C SER A 182 16.07 14.45 11.83
N CYS A 183 15.99 15.37 10.86
CA CYS A 183 15.59 15.04 9.49
C CYS A 183 16.44 13.89 8.92
N SER A 184 17.76 13.94 9.15
CA SER A 184 18.68 12.91 8.66
C SER A 184 18.43 11.56 9.30
N ALA A 185 18.37 11.47 10.64
CA ALA A 185 18.24 10.19 11.32
C ALA A 185 16.84 9.55 11.12
N VAL A 186 15.78 10.34 11.27
CA VAL A 186 14.39 9.88 11.09
C VAL A 186 14.12 9.53 9.62
N GLY A 187 14.55 10.39 8.70
CA GLY A 187 14.46 10.15 7.25
C GLY A 187 15.24 8.91 6.82
N THR A 188 16.45 8.70 7.34
CA THR A 188 17.23 7.47 7.07
C THR A 188 16.51 6.22 7.58
N GLY A 189 15.91 6.27 8.78
CA GLY A 189 15.07 5.18 9.29
C GLY A 189 13.92 4.86 8.34
N ALA A 190 13.20 5.89 7.88
CA ALA A 190 12.11 5.73 6.94
C ALA A 190 12.56 5.16 5.58
N VAL A 191 13.71 5.61 5.06
CA VAL A 191 14.29 5.08 3.82
C VAL A 191 14.68 3.61 3.96
N ARG A 192 15.22 3.20 5.12
CA ARG A 192 15.52 1.77 5.40
C ARG A 192 14.27 0.90 5.46
N ASP A 193 13.18 1.47 5.97
CA ASP A 193 11.87 0.83 5.92
C ASP A 193 11.28 0.81 4.49
N GLY A 194 11.92 1.47 3.52
CA GLY A 194 11.58 1.41 2.10
C GLY A 194 11.04 2.71 1.52
N TRP A 195 11.01 3.81 2.29
CA TRP A 195 10.58 5.11 1.76
C TRP A 195 11.59 5.63 0.74
N GLN A 196 11.13 6.38 -0.26
CA GLN A 196 12.03 6.95 -1.28
C GLN A 196 11.91 8.47 -1.34
N THR A 197 13.02 9.11 -1.73
CA THR A 197 13.16 10.56 -1.87
C THR A 197 13.28 11.01 -3.33
N SER A 198 13.15 10.09 -4.28
CA SER A 198 13.17 10.35 -5.73
C SER A 198 11.85 9.97 -6.37
N CYS A 199 11.32 10.83 -7.25
CA CYS A 199 10.19 10.49 -8.10
C CYS A 199 10.59 9.42 -9.13
N ARG A 200 9.68 8.51 -9.42
CA ARG A 200 9.63 7.64 -10.61
C ARG A 200 8.37 8.02 -11.41
N ALA A 201 8.24 7.54 -12.65
CA ALA A 201 7.11 7.89 -13.54
C ALA A 201 5.72 7.52 -12.97
N ASP A 202 5.68 6.69 -11.92
CA ASP A 202 4.53 6.07 -11.28
C ASP A 202 4.35 6.46 -9.79
N ALA A 203 5.15 7.42 -9.31
CA ALA A 203 5.58 7.48 -7.92
C ALA A 203 5.50 8.89 -7.37
N ASN A 204 4.47 9.10 -6.56
CA ASN A 204 4.04 10.41 -6.11
C ASN A 204 4.51 10.65 -4.67
N TYR A 205 5.05 11.85 -4.39
CA TYR A 205 5.34 12.29 -3.02
C TYR A 205 4.04 12.44 -2.24
N ASN A 206 3.76 11.50 -1.36
CA ASN A 206 2.46 11.38 -0.71
C ASN A 206 2.58 11.45 0.82
N VAL A 207 3.78 11.67 1.34
CA VAL A 207 4.04 11.80 2.77
C VAL A 207 5.08 12.89 3.03
N CYS A 208 4.98 13.56 4.17
CA CYS A 208 5.85 14.68 4.54
C CYS A 208 6.39 14.47 5.95
N LEU A 209 7.70 14.67 6.14
CA LEU A 209 8.37 14.67 7.44
C LEU A 209 8.57 16.08 7.97
N VAL A 210 8.22 16.27 9.24
CA VAL A 210 8.55 17.46 10.01
C VAL A 210 9.12 17.09 11.38
N ILE A 211 9.91 17.98 11.97
CA ILE A 211 10.59 17.77 13.25
C ILE A 211 10.23 18.90 14.21
N TRP A 212 9.89 18.52 15.44
CA TRP A 212 9.93 19.38 16.62
C TRP A 212 11.32 19.22 17.23
N PRO A 213 12.21 20.22 17.09
CA PRO A 213 13.60 20.09 17.51
C PRO A 213 13.74 19.63 18.96
N ASN A 214 14.43 18.51 19.17
CA ASN A 214 14.69 17.88 20.48
C ASN A 214 13.47 17.23 21.18
N TYR A 215 12.29 17.20 20.56
CA TYR A 215 11.09 16.63 21.20
C TYR A 215 10.50 15.47 20.39
N ASP A 216 10.16 15.69 19.13
CA ASP A 216 9.38 14.70 18.36
C ASP A 216 9.56 14.84 16.84
N TYR A 217 9.12 13.83 16.10
CA TYR A 217 8.92 13.88 14.65
C TYR A 217 7.45 13.70 14.31
N HIS A 218 7.02 14.21 13.17
CA HIS A 218 5.66 14.00 12.72
C HIS A 218 5.57 13.80 11.21
N TRP A 219 4.59 13.00 10.81
CA TRP A 219 4.35 12.65 9.43
C TRP A 219 2.95 13.05 8.98
N TYR A 220 2.86 13.66 7.80
CA TYR A 220 1.61 13.89 7.08
C TYR A 220 1.47 12.91 5.93
N ARG A 221 0.25 12.70 5.46
CA ARG A 221 -0.08 11.93 4.25
C ARG A 221 -1.04 12.71 3.37
N TYR A 222 -0.82 12.64 2.06
CA TYR A 222 -1.73 13.17 1.07
C TYR A 222 -3.00 12.32 0.98
N CYS A 223 -4.15 12.98 1.06
CA CYS A 223 -5.49 12.40 1.10
C CYS A 223 -6.30 12.78 -0.14
N ALA A 224 -7.47 12.16 -0.29
CA ALA A 224 -8.45 12.49 -1.31
C ALA A 224 -8.76 14.00 -1.33
N ASN A 225 -9.28 14.50 -2.46
CA ASN A 225 -9.62 15.92 -2.63
C ASN A 225 -8.43 16.88 -2.43
N SER A 226 -7.23 16.43 -2.83
CA SER A 226 -6.03 17.24 -3.01
C SER A 226 -5.55 18.03 -1.80
N HIS A 227 -5.58 17.42 -0.62
CA HIS A 227 -5.04 18.01 0.61
C HIS A 227 -4.41 16.94 1.51
N TRP A 228 -3.97 17.33 2.69
CA TRP A 228 -3.20 16.47 3.59
C TRP A 228 -3.97 16.14 4.86
N CYS A 229 -3.69 14.95 5.40
CA CYS A 229 -4.16 14.51 6.69
C CYS A 229 -3.00 14.07 7.57
N HIS A 230 -3.29 13.92 8.85
CA HIS A 230 -2.34 13.37 9.81
C HIS A 230 -3.03 12.72 11.00
N LYS A 231 -2.24 12.00 11.81
CA LYS A 231 -2.65 11.44 13.10
C LYS A 231 -1.58 11.73 14.16
N PRO A 232 -1.70 12.83 14.93
CA PRO A 232 -0.69 13.19 15.93
C PRO A 232 -0.65 12.16 17.08
N GLY A 233 0.37 11.29 17.08
CA GLY A 233 0.53 10.25 18.10
C GLY A 233 -0.75 9.41 18.32
N GLY A 234 -1.16 9.26 19.57
CA GLY A 234 -2.38 8.55 19.97
C GLY A 234 -3.70 9.33 19.75
N THR A 235 -3.66 10.53 19.19
CA THR A 235 -4.88 11.34 18.96
C THR A 235 -5.60 10.92 17.68
N ALA A 236 -6.78 11.50 17.41
CA ALA A 236 -7.56 11.17 16.23
C ALA A 236 -6.84 11.57 14.93
N ALA A 237 -6.97 10.73 13.90
CA ALA A 237 -6.67 11.10 12.52
C ALA A 237 -7.66 12.19 12.06
N ARG A 238 -7.12 13.16 11.33
CA ARG A 238 -7.82 14.38 10.90
C ARG A 238 -7.14 15.02 9.69
N ASN A 239 -7.84 15.93 9.03
CA ASN A 239 -7.37 16.72 7.88
C ASN A 239 -7.13 18.21 8.20
N TYR A 240 -7.20 18.62 9.47
CA TYR A 240 -6.96 19.98 9.91
C TYR A 240 -5.70 20.10 10.78
N ASP A 241 -5.05 21.27 10.68
CA ASP A 241 -3.82 21.62 11.38
C ASP A 241 -4.07 22.06 12.84
N ASN A 242 -3.04 22.58 13.51
CA ASN A 242 -3.17 23.01 14.91
C ASN A 242 -3.99 24.31 15.09
N ALA A 243 -4.26 25.04 14.02
CA ALA A 243 -5.15 26.20 13.98
C ALA A 243 -6.57 25.84 13.49
N ASN A 244 -6.89 24.55 13.38
CA ASN A 244 -8.14 24.02 12.83
C ASN A 244 -8.41 24.45 11.37
N GLN A 245 -7.35 24.66 10.58
CA GLN A 245 -7.46 24.93 9.14
C GLN A 245 -7.17 23.66 8.34
N LEU A 246 -7.86 23.49 7.20
CA LEU A 246 -7.60 22.38 6.28
C LEU A 246 -6.12 22.40 5.84
N ILE A 247 -5.43 21.26 5.91
CA ILE A 247 -4.00 21.19 5.59
C ILE A 247 -3.82 21.11 4.07
N LEU A 248 -3.70 22.27 3.41
CA LEU A 248 -3.42 22.33 1.97
C LEU A 248 -1.94 22.09 1.65
N ASN A 249 -1.05 22.54 2.53
CA ASN A 249 0.39 22.35 2.41
C ASN A 249 1.05 22.14 3.79
N PRO A 250 1.65 20.98 4.07
CA PRO A 250 2.34 20.71 5.33
C PRO A 250 3.51 21.65 5.63
N GLU A 251 4.16 22.24 4.61
CA GLU A 251 5.26 23.18 4.81
C GLU A 251 4.80 24.44 5.54
N THR A 252 3.60 24.92 5.19
CA THR A 252 3.07 26.23 5.60
C THR A 252 1.89 26.14 6.58
N ALA A 253 1.35 24.95 6.84
CA ALA A 253 0.28 24.74 7.82
C ALA A 253 0.75 25.04 9.26
N ASP A 254 -0.20 25.25 10.18
CA ASP A 254 0.14 25.34 11.61
C ASP A 254 0.50 23.96 12.17
N ARG A 255 1.81 23.73 12.32
CA ARG A 255 2.37 22.51 12.88
C ARG A 255 2.71 22.65 14.36
N GLY A 256 2.35 23.74 15.03
CA GLY A 256 2.78 24.00 16.41
C GLY A 256 4.29 23.87 16.59
N GLY A 257 4.73 23.00 17.51
CA GLY A 257 6.14 22.80 17.82
C GLY A 257 7.00 22.16 16.71
N TYR A 258 6.39 21.54 15.69
CA TYR A 258 7.13 20.95 14.57
C TYR A 258 7.57 22.04 13.60
N THR A 259 8.65 22.76 13.91
CA THR A 259 9.10 23.93 13.16
C THR A 259 10.04 23.60 12.00
N VAL A 260 10.71 22.45 12.02
CA VAL A 260 11.66 22.05 10.97
C VAL A 260 10.96 21.21 9.92
N PHE A 261 11.00 21.68 8.67
CA PHE A 261 10.55 20.89 7.51
C PHE A 261 11.72 20.05 6.97
N CYS A 262 11.50 18.75 6.77
CA CYS A 262 12.55 17.84 6.35
C CYS A 262 12.43 17.39 4.89
N GLY A 263 11.25 17.52 4.29
CA GLY A 263 10.99 17.13 2.91
C GLY A 263 9.86 16.12 2.77
N TYR A 264 9.52 15.91 1.50
CA TYR A 264 8.56 14.91 1.08
C TYR A 264 9.24 13.59 0.75
N TYR A 265 8.48 12.51 0.91
CA TYR A 265 8.90 11.15 0.59
C TYR A 265 7.77 10.46 -0.17
N ARG A 266 8.12 9.39 -0.90
CA ARG A 266 7.21 8.32 -1.28
C ARG A 266 7.26 7.31 -0.14
N GLY A 267 6.23 7.28 0.69
CA GLY A 267 6.08 6.23 1.68
C GLY A 267 5.73 4.96 0.93
N TYR A 268 6.56 3.92 1.03
CA TYR A 268 6.18 2.59 0.58
C TYR A 268 5.58 1.81 1.74
N ASN A 269 4.88 0.76 1.32
CA ASN A 269 4.28 -0.27 2.13
C ASN A 269 5.38 -1.03 2.86
N VAL A 270 5.66 -0.62 4.09
CA VAL A 270 6.64 -1.31 4.92
C VAL A 270 6.00 -2.59 5.44
N THR A 271 6.07 -3.68 4.68
CA THR A 271 5.81 -5.01 5.25
C THR A 271 6.90 -5.28 6.28
N VAL A 272 6.53 -5.44 7.55
CA VAL A 272 7.41 -6.15 8.49
C VAL A 272 7.00 -7.61 8.42
N SER A 273 7.96 -8.45 8.04
CA SER A 273 7.91 -9.91 8.11
C SER A 273 7.44 -10.41 9.47
#